data_AF-A0A1H8JWV6-F1
#
_entry.id   AF-A0A1H8JWV6-F1
#
_cell.length_a   1.000
_cell.length_b   1.000
_cell.length_c   1.000
_cell.angle_alpha   90.00
_cell.angle_beta   90.00
_cell.angle_gamma   90.00
#
_symmetry.space_group_name_H-M   'P 1'
#
loop_
_entity.id
_entity.type
_entity.pdbx_description
1 polymer ?
#
loop_
_entity_poly.entity_id
_entity_poly.type
_entity_poly.pdbx_seq_one_letter_code
_entity_poly.pdbx_strand_id
1 'polypeptide(L)'
;MRHVSRDDLAGRLEPFLIARLAPGQGQFACRRFRPALIWSRLDLAIKLLYLKDAETDRDLYDAHIAAFSLGDMKEPGSNKYGAAAFRQQFEDLHRRIRDEGFDADQSLIPLARDGSILNGAHRAACAMQAGQPVVGVETGLDPVIYDYRYFRRRGMSDEDLDAAVLAYVDLAPQARIALLSPMPRRAERALLARLGPLVYRRVIRLTPAPNLPADGALLLLVVDADATVPDAALWVSASHDEARAMARLLLTPLQGARPGASRRLLYRWRRGTSRLRHQVIALLGRMGMKENVRRLYRRGR
;
A
#
# COMPACT_ATOMS: atom_id res chain seq x y z
N MET A 1 20.31 -3.10 23.83
CA MET A 1 19.90 -3.84 22.61
C MET A 1 19.94 -5.32 22.95
N ARG A 2 18.86 -6.08 22.72
CA ARG A 2 18.88 -7.53 22.99
C ARG A 2 19.52 -8.22 21.79
N HIS A 3 20.24 -9.31 22.02
CA HIS A 3 20.79 -10.14 20.94
C HIS A 3 20.15 -11.52 21.01
N VAL A 4 20.06 -12.20 19.87
CA VAL A 4 19.67 -13.61 19.77
C VAL A 4 20.78 -14.37 19.09
N SER A 5 21.02 -15.61 19.51
CA SER A 5 22.00 -16.46 18.82
C SER A 5 21.45 -16.94 17.47
N ARG A 6 22.33 -17.39 16.59
CA ARG A 6 21.91 -18.03 15.33
C ARG A 6 21.01 -19.24 15.57
N ASP A 7 21.32 -20.03 16.59
CA ASP A 7 20.56 -21.24 16.93
C ASP A 7 19.15 -20.87 17.43
N ASP A 8 19.02 -19.78 18.19
CA ASP A 8 17.71 -19.26 18.63
C ASP A 8 16.87 -18.69 17.48
N LEU A 9 17.43 -18.48 16.27
CA LEU A 9 16.62 -18.08 15.12
C LEU A 9 15.82 -19.24 14.55
N ALA A 10 16.29 -20.48 14.75
CA ALA A 10 15.58 -21.67 14.29
C ALA A 10 14.24 -21.77 15.03
N GLY A 11 13.14 -21.89 14.28
CA GLY A 11 11.78 -21.91 14.82
C GLY A 11 11.15 -20.52 15.01
N ARG A 12 11.94 -19.44 15.04
CA ARG A 12 11.44 -18.05 15.14
C ARG A 12 11.47 -17.28 13.82
N LEU A 13 12.29 -17.74 12.86
CA LEU A 13 12.38 -17.26 11.48
C LEU A 13 12.20 -18.39 10.46
N GLU A 14 11.85 -18.03 9.22
CA GLU A 14 11.69 -19.00 8.15
C GLU A 14 13.06 -19.56 7.68
N PRO A 15 13.21 -20.88 7.45
CA PRO A 15 14.51 -21.50 7.13
C PRO A 15 15.26 -20.89 5.95
N PHE A 16 14.53 -20.47 4.90
CA PHE A 16 15.13 -19.86 3.71
C PHE A 16 15.81 -18.52 4.01
N LEU A 17 15.39 -17.80 5.06
CA LEU A 17 16.06 -16.57 5.50
C LEU A 17 17.32 -16.90 6.28
N ILE A 18 17.25 -17.88 7.18
CA ILE A 18 18.42 -18.33 7.97
C ILE A 18 19.56 -18.78 7.05
N ALA A 19 19.22 -19.49 5.97
CA ALA A 19 20.19 -19.94 4.96
C ALA A 19 20.92 -18.79 4.24
N ARG A 20 20.36 -17.58 4.23
CA ARG A 20 20.94 -16.39 3.60
C ARG A 20 21.79 -15.55 4.57
N LEU A 21 21.70 -15.79 5.88
CA LEU A 21 22.46 -15.05 6.88
C LEU A 21 23.94 -15.37 6.77
N ALA A 22 24.80 -14.37 6.97
CA ALA A 22 26.25 -14.50 6.91
C ALA A 22 26.73 -15.71 7.75
N PRO A 23 27.47 -16.68 7.19
CA PRO A 23 27.79 -17.95 7.87
C PRO A 23 28.53 -17.78 9.21
N GLY A 24 29.38 -16.76 9.35
CA GLY A 24 30.12 -16.47 10.59
C GLY A 24 29.39 -15.59 11.60
N GLN A 25 28.17 -15.12 11.28
CA GLN A 25 27.40 -14.29 12.21
C GLN A 25 26.67 -15.16 13.23
N GLY A 26 27.16 -15.14 14.47
CA GLY A 26 26.63 -15.92 15.59
C GLY A 26 25.58 -15.18 16.43
N GLN A 27 25.52 -13.85 16.36
CA GLN A 27 24.57 -13.02 17.10
C GLN A 27 23.90 -11.99 16.21
N PHE A 28 22.62 -11.71 16.51
CA PHE A 28 21.79 -10.79 15.76
C PHE A 28 21.11 -9.81 16.70
N ALA A 29 21.23 -8.51 16.39
CA ALA A 29 20.59 -7.47 17.16
C ALA A 29 19.07 -7.55 17.01
N CYS A 30 18.37 -7.42 18.13
CA CYS A 30 16.92 -7.35 18.18
C CYS A 30 16.46 -6.01 18.74
N ARG A 31 15.39 -5.49 18.14
CA ARG A 31 14.77 -4.23 18.57
C ARG A 31 13.25 -4.36 18.61
N ARG A 32 12.66 -3.75 19.64
CA ARG A 32 11.20 -3.57 19.72
C ARG A 32 10.83 -2.34 18.90
N PHE A 33 9.83 -2.46 18.02
CA PHE A 33 9.36 -1.34 17.20
C PHE A 33 7.86 -1.45 16.91
N ARG A 34 7.25 -0.35 16.49
CA ARG A 34 5.89 -0.33 15.95
C ARG A 34 5.99 -0.38 14.42
N PRO A 35 5.45 -1.40 13.75
CA PRO A 35 5.51 -1.43 12.30
C PRO A 35 4.72 -0.27 11.71
N ALA A 36 5.14 0.19 10.53
CA ALA A 36 4.51 1.26 9.79
C ALA A 36 4.37 0.86 8.32
N LEU A 37 3.45 1.52 7.61
CA LEU A 37 3.39 1.42 6.16
C LEU A 37 4.63 2.08 5.54
N ILE A 38 5.25 1.36 4.61
CA ILE A 38 6.41 1.81 3.84
C ILE A 38 6.19 1.51 2.37
N TRP A 39 6.71 2.38 1.49
CA TRP A 39 6.53 2.31 0.05
C TRP A 39 6.87 0.95 -0.58
N SER A 40 7.87 0.25 -0.05
CA SER A 40 8.38 -1.02 -0.58
C SER A 40 7.51 -2.21 -0.21
N ARG A 41 6.46 -2.01 0.61
CA ARG A 41 5.62 -3.06 1.19
C ARG A 41 4.14 -2.73 1.02
N LEU A 42 3.71 -2.54 -0.23
CA LEU A 42 2.29 -2.29 -0.55
C LEU A 42 1.37 -3.41 -0.04
N ASP A 43 1.93 -4.61 0.07
CA ASP A 43 1.28 -5.79 0.63
C ASP A 43 0.81 -5.64 2.09
N LEU A 44 1.40 -4.72 2.86
CA LEU A 44 0.93 -4.37 4.21
C LEU A 44 -0.39 -3.60 4.14
N ALA A 45 -0.55 -2.68 3.19
CA ALA A 45 -1.80 -1.91 3.04
C ALA A 45 -2.98 -2.82 2.67
N ILE A 46 -2.76 -3.80 1.79
CA ILE A 46 -3.76 -4.81 1.43
C ILE A 46 -4.19 -5.63 2.65
N LYS A 47 -3.22 -6.08 3.46
CA LYS A 47 -3.47 -6.85 4.68
C LYS A 47 -4.24 -6.05 5.72
N LEU A 48 -3.90 -4.78 5.92
CA LEU A 48 -4.62 -3.89 6.83
C LEU A 48 -6.05 -3.62 6.37
N LEU A 49 -6.24 -3.47 5.06
CA LEU A 49 -7.58 -3.31 4.48
C LEU A 49 -8.43 -4.55 4.75
N TYR A 50 -7.90 -5.76 4.51
CA TYR A 50 -8.55 -7.02 4.84
C TYR A 50 -8.92 -7.15 6.33
N LEU A 51 -7.98 -6.85 7.24
CA LEU A 51 -8.24 -6.95 8.69
C LEU A 51 -9.32 -5.96 9.18
N LYS A 52 -9.57 -4.89 8.41
CA LYS A 52 -10.58 -3.89 8.74
C LYS A 52 -11.99 -4.32 8.34
N ASP A 53 -12.15 -5.00 7.20
CA ASP A 53 -13.43 -5.50 6.70
C ASP A 53 -13.19 -6.74 5.81
N ALA A 54 -13.03 -7.89 6.45
CA ALA A 54 -12.65 -9.15 5.78
C ALA A 54 -13.68 -9.62 4.73
N GLU A 55 -14.96 -9.30 4.93
CA GLU A 55 -16.01 -9.63 3.98
C GLU A 55 -15.91 -8.77 2.71
N THR A 56 -15.72 -7.46 2.87
CA THR A 56 -15.69 -6.53 1.74
C THR A 56 -14.40 -6.67 0.92
N ASP A 57 -13.28 -6.94 1.58
CA ASP A 57 -11.95 -6.88 0.98
C ASP A 57 -11.34 -8.28 0.71
N ARG A 58 -12.17 -9.32 0.78
CA ARG A 58 -11.80 -10.72 0.53
C ARG A 58 -11.13 -10.91 -0.83
N ASP A 59 -11.78 -10.44 -1.90
CA ASP A 59 -11.33 -10.67 -3.26
C ASP A 59 -9.95 -10.03 -3.54
N LEU A 60 -9.72 -8.83 -2.99
CA LEU A 60 -8.44 -8.13 -3.09
C LEU A 60 -7.33 -8.90 -2.34
N TYR A 61 -7.64 -9.41 -1.15
CA TYR A 61 -6.69 -10.20 -0.37
C TYR A 61 -6.35 -11.53 -1.07
N ASP A 62 -7.33 -12.20 -1.66
CA ASP A 62 -7.15 -13.42 -2.44
C ASP A 62 -6.29 -13.16 -3.69
N ALA A 63 -6.56 -12.09 -4.43
CA ALA A 63 -5.75 -11.67 -5.57
C ALA A 63 -4.29 -11.39 -5.17
N HIS A 64 -4.10 -10.76 -4.01
CA HIS A 64 -2.77 -10.56 -3.43
C HIS A 64 -2.08 -11.88 -3.07
N ILE A 65 -2.76 -12.84 -2.43
CA ILE A 65 -2.18 -14.15 -2.10
C ILE A 65 -1.78 -14.90 -3.38
N ALA A 66 -2.66 -14.90 -4.39
CA ALA A 66 -2.37 -15.52 -5.68
C ALA A 66 -1.11 -14.90 -6.32
N ALA A 67 -1.01 -13.57 -6.34
CA ALA A 67 0.17 -12.89 -6.86
C ALA A 67 1.44 -13.23 -6.05
N PHE A 68 1.34 -13.25 -4.71
CA PHE A 68 2.49 -13.48 -3.83
C PHE A 68 3.01 -14.92 -3.87
N SER A 69 2.11 -15.89 -4.06
CA SER A 69 2.42 -17.32 -4.15
C SER A 69 2.70 -17.80 -5.59
N LEU A 70 2.77 -16.89 -6.57
CA LEU A 70 2.84 -17.24 -8.00
C LEU A 70 1.71 -18.19 -8.45
N GLY A 71 0.56 -18.13 -7.78
CA GLY A 71 -0.61 -18.97 -8.03
C GLY A 71 -0.59 -20.31 -7.28
N ASP A 72 0.52 -20.71 -6.68
CA ASP A 72 0.64 -22.04 -6.06
C ASP A 72 -0.21 -22.18 -4.79
N MET A 73 -0.52 -21.06 -4.10
CA MET A 73 -1.30 -21.03 -2.85
C MET A 73 -0.99 -22.20 -1.91
N LYS A 74 0.31 -22.51 -1.76
CA LYS A 74 0.80 -23.67 -1.03
C LYS A 74 1.51 -23.22 0.24
N GLU A 75 1.02 -23.66 1.38
CA GLU A 75 1.76 -23.57 2.64
C GLU A 75 2.92 -24.58 2.65
N PRO A 76 4.11 -24.21 3.14
CA PRO A 76 5.12 -25.19 3.51
C PRO A 76 4.58 -26.09 4.64
N GLY A 77 4.24 -27.35 4.32
CA GLY A 77 3.93 -28.38 5.31
C GLY A 77 2.44 -28.70 5.56
N SER A 78 1.49 -28.25 4.73
CA SER A 78 0.07 -28.65 4.86
C SER A 78 -0.56 -29.12 3.53
N ASN A 79 -1.54 -30.04 3.61
CA ASN A 79 -2.33 -30.55 2.48
C ASN A 79 -3.56 -29.65 2.16
N LYS A 80 -3.63 -28.44 2.72
CA LYS A 80 -4.78 -27.52 2.56
C LYS A 80 -4.50 -26.55 1.42
N TYR A 81 -5.34 -26.60 0.40
CA TYR A 81 -5.22 -25.77 -0.80
C TYR A 81 -6.19 -24.58 -0.73
N GLY A 82 -5.71 -23.39 -1.12
CA GLY A 82 -6.56 -22.28 -1.50
C GLY A 82 -6.68 -21.15 -0.48
N ALA A 83 -7.14 -19.99 -0.98
CA ALA A 83 -7.16 -18.73 -0.26
C ALA A 83 -7.92 -18.75 1.08
N ALA A 84 -8.88 -19.67 1.26
CA ALA A 84 -9.60 -19.84 2.52
C ALA A 84 -8.69 -20.24 3.70
N ALA A 85 -7.72 -21.12 3.48
CA ALA A 85 -6.78 -21.54 4.53
C ALA A 85 -5.89 -20.36 4.95
N PHE A 86 -5.35 -19.61 3.98
CA PHE A 86 -4.57 -18.41 4.25
C PHE A 86 -5.36 -17.36 5.04
N ARG A 87 -6.63 -17.12 4.66
CA ARG A 87 -7.53 -16.22 5.40
C ARG A 87 -7.73 -16.66 6.83
N GLN A 88 -8.08 -17.92 7.05
CA GLN A 88 -8.31 -18.44 8.40
C GLN A 88 -7.05 -18.30 9.26
N GLN A 89 -5.89 -18.68 8.75
CA GLN A 89 -4.62 -18.52 9.47
C GLN A 89 -4.31 -17.06 9.78
N PHE A 90 -4.58 -16.15 8.84
CA PHE A 90 -4.33 -14.74 9.04
C PHE A 90 -5.28 -14.14 10.09
N GLU A 91 -6.55 -14.52 10.09
CA GLU A 91 -7.53 -14.14 11.11
C GLU A 91 -7.20 -14.70 12.49
N ASP A 92 -6.77 -15.96 12.56
CA ASP A 92 -6.32 -16.61 13.80
C ASP A 92 -5.09 -15.90 14.38
N LEU A 93 -4.13 -15.57 13.51
CA LEU A 93 -2.96 -14.79 13.89
C LEU A 93 -3.36 -13.39 14.40
N HIS A 94 -4.31 -12.73 13.73
CA HIS A 94 -4.80 -11.42 14.17
C HIS A 94 -5.47 -11.50 15.54
N ARG A 95 -6.34 -12.49 15.79
CA ARG A 95 -6.96 -12.69 17.10
C ARG A 95 -5.92 -12.90 18.19
N ARG A 96 -4.97 -13.81 17.98
CA ARG A 96 -3.89 -14.06 18.95
C ARG A 96 -3.10 -12.79 19.26
N ILE A 97 -2.61 -12.09 18.23
CA ILE A 97 -1.85 -10.86 18.45
C ILE A 97 -2.70 -9.82 19.18
N ARG A 98 -3.94 -9.59 18.77
CA ARG A 98 -4.85 -8.64 19.41
C ARG A 98 -5.08 -8.97 20.90
N ASP A 99 -5.33 -10.22 21.22
CA ASP A 99 -5.79 -10.65 22.55
C ASP A 99 -4.61 -10.93 23.51
N GLU A 100 -3.50 -11.45 23.02
CA GLU A 100 -2.36 -11.93 23.82
C GLU A 100 -1.10 -11.05 23.66
N GLY A 101 -0.97 -10.31 22.56
CA GLY A 101 0.24 -9.60 22.20
C GLY A 101 1.09 -10.30 21.14
N PHE A 102 2.11 -9.60 20.64
CA PHE A 102 3.17 -10.24 19.85
C PHE A 102 4.13 -11.02 20.77
N ASP A 103 4.16 -12.34 20.62
CA ASP A 103 5.10 -13.21 21.33
C ASP A 103 6.44 -13.33 20.56
N ALA A 104 7.47 -12.71 21.14
CA ALA A 104 8.81 -12.72 20.57
C ALA A 104 9.52 -14.07 20.68
N ASP A 105 9.14 -14.91 21.64
CA ASP A 105 9.75 -16.22 21.86
C ASP A 105 9.25 -17.23 20.81
N GLN A 106 8.02 -17.03 20.31
CA GLN A 106 7.47 -17.79 19.18
C GLN A 106 7.91 -17.26 17.81
N SER A 107 8.09 -15.95 17.64
CA SER A 107 8.40 -15.39 16.32
C SER A 107 9.15 -14.07 16.37
N LEU A 108 9.94 -13.82 15.33
CA LEU A 108 10.59 -12.53 15.09
C LEU A 108 10.19 -11.96 13.72
N ILE A 109 10.31 -10.64 13.58
CA ILE A 109 10.19 -9.97 12.28
C ILE A 109 11.59 -9.75 11.70
N PRO A 110 11.98 -10.44 10.62
CA PRO A 110 13.28 -10.24 10.00
C PRO A 110 13.34 -8.86 9.33
N LEU A 111 14.33 -8.07 9.70
CA LEU A 111 14.58 -6.73 9.18
C LEU A 111 15.80 -6.73 8.25
N ALA A 112 15.68 -6.02 7.15
CA ALA A 112 16.75 -5.76 6.19
C ALA A 112 17.76 -4.76 6.78
N ARG A 113 18.86 -4.54 6.06
CA ARG A 113 19.90 -3.55 6.41
C ARG A 113 19.37 -2.12 6.55
N ASP A 114 18.33 -1.76 5.82
CA ASP A 114 17.66 -0.45 5.89
C ASP A 114 16.56 -0.41 6.96
N GLY A 115 16.37 -1.49 7.72
CA GLY A 115 15.33 -1.64 8.73
C GLY A 115 13.95 -1.99 8.18
N SER A 116 13.78 -2.12 6.86
CA SER A 116 12.52 -2.57 6.26
C SER A 116 12.26 -4.06 6.55
N ILE A 117 11.00 -4.45 6.52
CA ILE A 117 10.60 -5.83 6.83
C ILE A 117 10.93 -6.72 5.61
N LEU A 118 11.62 -7.83 5.83
CA LEU A 118 11.90 -8.85 4.79
C LEU A 118 10.77 -9.87 4.64
N ASN A 119 10.21 -10.29 5.78
CA ASN A 119 9.13 -11.25 5.87
C ASN A 119 8.32 -11.03 7.17
N GLY A 120 7.21 -11.74 7.35
CA GLY A 120 6.30 -11.52 8.48
C GLY A 120 5.31 -10.38 8.25
N ALA A 121 4.94 -10.13 6.99
CA ALA A 121 3.92 -9.15 6.61
C ALA A 121 2.61 -9.29 7.38
N HIS A 122 2.14 -10.53 7.56
CA HIS A 122 0.94 -10.84 8.32
C HIS A 122 1.10 -10.43 9.79
N ARG A 123 2.21 -10.81 10.43
CA ARG A 123 2.53 -10.45 11.82
C ARG A 123 2.58 -8.94 12.01
N ALA A 124 3.25 -8.24 11.09
CA ALA A 124 3.34 -6.79 11.11
C ALA A 124 1.96 -6.12 10.94
N ALA A 125 1.16 -6.54 9.97
CA ALA A 125 -0.17 -5.98 9.73
C ALA A 125 -1.13 -6.22 10.92
N CYS A 126 -1.11 -7.42 11.51
CA CYS A 126 -1.89 -7.71 12.72
C CYS A 126 -1.49 -6.79 13.88
N ALA A 127 -0.19 -6.65 14.14
CA ALA A 127 0.31 -5.80 15.21
C ALA A 127 0.00 -4.31 14.98
N MET A 128 0.10 -3.84 13.74
CA MET A 128 -0.34 -2.49 13.35
C MET A 128 -1.81 -2.26 13.64
N GLN A 129 -2.68 -3.19 13.23
CA GLN A 129 -4.12 -3.11 13.46
C GLN A 129 -4.48 -3.16 14.95
N ALA A 130 -3.78 -4.00 15.72
CA ALA A 130 -3.95 -4.10 17.17
C ALA A 130 -3.30 -2.95 17.96
N GLY A 131 -2.56 -2.04 17.30
CA GLY A 131 -1.81 -0.98 17.98
C GLY A 131 -0.72 -1.52 18.91
N GLN A 132 -0.12 -2.66 18.56
CA GLN A 132 0.89 -3.33 19.36
C GLN A 132 2.29 -3.24 18.73
N PRO A 133 3.35 -3.18 19.55
CA PRO A 133 4.71 -3.30 19.07
C PRO A 133 5.06 -4.77 18.79
N VAL A 134 6.10 -4.97 18.00
CA VAL A 134 6.69 -6.28 17.67
C VAL A 134 8.19 -6.27 17.96
N VAL A 135 8.82 -7.44 17.90
CA VAL A 135 10.28 -7.57 17.98
C VAL A 135 10.83 -7.96 16.61
N GLY A 136 11.73 -7.11 16.10
CA GLY A 136 12.44 -7.36 14.86
C GLY A 136 13.89 -7.75 15.11
N VAL A 137 14.45 -8.51 14.18
CA VAL A 137 15.84 -8.97 14.18
C VAL A 137 16.57 -8.44 12.95
N GLU A 138 17.71 -7.80 13.17
CA GLU A 138 18.53 -7.20 12.12
C GLU A 138 19.36 -8.27 11.43
N THR A 139 19.00 -8.59 10.19
CA THR A 139 19.58 -9.72 9.44
C THR A 139 20.79 -9.35 8.59
N GLY A 140 21.00 -8.06 8.32
CA GLY A 140 22.02 -7.57 7.37
C GLY A 140 21.71 -7.84 5.88
N LEU A 141 20.58 -8.48 5.57
CA LEU A 141 20.17 -8.77 4.20
C LEU A 141 19.66 -7.52 3.48
N ASP A 142 19.70 -7.55 2.15
CA ASP A 142 19.16 -6.47 1.31
C ASP A 142 17.63 -6.41 1.39
N PRO A 143 17.04 -5.20 1.29
CA PRO A 143 15.60 -5.02 1.35
C PRO A 143 14.89 -5.72 0.19
N VAL A 144 13.66 -6.13 0.45
CA VAL A 144 12.75 -6.66 -0.58
C VAL A 144 11.75 -5.58 -1.01
N ILE A 145 11.41 -5.56 -2.29
CA ILE A 145 10.48 -4.58 -2.86
C ILE A 145 9.23 -5.33 -3.36
N TYR A 146 8.18 -5.25 -2.57
CA TYR A 146 6.80 -5.67 -2.88
C TYR A 146 5.94 -4.44 -3.14
N ASP A 147 6.34 -3.65 -4.15
CA ASP A 147 5.63 -2.45 -4.59
C ASP A 147 4.50 -2.79 -5.60
N TYR A 148 3.78 -1.77 -6.07
CA TYR A 148 2.74 -1.98 -7.08
C TYR A 148 3.26 -2.63 -8.38
N ARG A 149 4.54 -2.43 -8.74
CA ARG A 149 5.12 -3.03 -9.95
C ARG A 149 5.34 -4.52 -9.76
N TYR A 150 5.77 -4.94 -8.57
CA TYR A 150 5.89 -6.34 -8.19
C TYR A 150 4.56 -7.08 -8.37
N PHE A 151 3.48 -6.50 -7.84
CA PHE A 151 2.14 -7.08 -7.88
C PHE A 151 1.51 -7.03 -9.27
N ARG A 152 1.66 -5.91 -10.00
CA ARG A 152 1.20 -5.79 -11.39
C ARG A 152 1.82 -6.87 -12.28
N ARG A 153 3.14 -7.10 -12.17
CA ARG A 153 3.83 -8.15 -12.95
C ARG A 153 3.39 -9.58 -12.59
N ARG A 154 2.71 -9.76 -11.47
CA ARG A 154 2.19 -11.03 -10.96
C ARG A 154 0.68 -11.18 -11.11
N GLY A 155 0.07 -10.34 -11.95
CA GLY A 155 -1.32 -10.51 -12.37
C GLY A 155 -2.36 -9.78 -11.52
N MET A 156 -1.98 -8.95 -10.54
CA MET A 156 -2.96 -8.06 -9.92
C MET A 156 -3.43 -7.00 -10.92
N SER A 157 -4.75 -6.79 -10.97
CA SER A 157 -5.37 -5.79 -11.85
C SER A 157 -5.03 -4.36 -11.42
N ASP A 158 -5.15 -3.40 -12.33
CA ASP A 158 -4.96 -1.99 -11.97
C ASP A 158 -6.00 -1.52 -10.95
N GLU A 159 -7.23 -2.05 -11.02
CA GLU A 159 -8.29 -1.80 -10.03
C GLU A 159 -7.92 -2.31 -8.63
N ASP A 160 -7.33 -3.49 -8.52
CA ASP A 160 -6.86 -4.03 -7.24
C ASP A 160 -5.70 -3.21 -6.67
N LEU A 161 -4.77 -2.79 -7.55
CA LEU A 161 -3.66 -1.93 -7.17
C LEU A 161 -4.15 -0.54 -6.73
N ASP A 162 -5.14 0.02 -7.41
CA ASP A 162 -5.78 1.27 -7.01
C ASP A 162 -6.42 1.15 -5.62
N ALA A 163 -7.12 0.05 -5.34
CA ALA A 163 -7.72 -0.22 -4.04
C ALA A 163 -6.65 -0.35 -2.94
N ALA A 164 -5.57 -1.07 -3.21
CA ALA A 164 -4.43 -1.19 -2.31
C ALA A 164 -3.77 0.16 -2.00
N VAL A 165 -3.62 1.01 -3.02
CA VAL A 165 -3.01 2.34 -2.89
C VAL A 165 -3.95 3.31 -2.18
N LEU A 166 -5.26 3.22 -2.42
CA LEU A 166 -6.26 3.97 -1.65
C LEU A 166 -6.17 3.62 -0.16
N ALA A 167 -6.03 2.34 0.18
CA ALA A 167 -5.82 1.91 1.56
C ALA A 167 -4.50 2.46 2.12
N TYR A 168 -3.42 2.41 1.34
CA TYR A 168 -2.13 2.97 1.73
C TYR A 168 -2.28 4.45 2.08
N VAL A 169 -2.82 5.27 1.17
CA VAL A 169 -3.00 6.71 1.39
C VAL A 169 -3.93 6.98 2.57
N ASP A 170 -4.98 6.18 2.77
CA ASP A 170 -5.88 6.34 3.91
C ASP A 170 -5.20 6.08 5.27
N LEU A 171 -4.21 5.18 5.31
CA LEU A 171 -3.59 4.66 6.53
C LEU A 171 -2.20 5.24 6.81
N ALA A 172 -1.54 5.84 5.81
CA ALA A 172 -0.21 6.42 5.92
C ALA A 172 -0.29 7.96 5.98
N PRO A 173 -0.23 8.59 7.18
CA PRO A 173 -0.32 10.06 7.34
C PRO A 173 0.75 10.83 6.54
N GLN A 174 1.85 10.14 6.28
CA GLN A 174 3.01 10.68 5.59
C GLN A 174 2.85 10.63 4.06
N ALA A 175 1.88 9.88 3.53
CA ALA A 175 1.63 9.80 2.09
C ALA A 175 1.24 11.16 1.50
N ARG A 176 1.76 11.45 0.31
CA ARG A 176 1.43 12.64 -0.48
C ARG A 176 1.06 12.24 -1.91
N ILE A 177 0.29 13.10 -2.56
CA ILE A 177 -0.04 12.95 -3.98
C ILE A 177 0.51 14.13 -4.76
N ALA A 178 1.16 13.84 -5.87
CA ALA A 178 1.54 14.82 -6.87
C ALA A 178 0.84 14.52 -8.21
N LEU A 179 0.39 15.58 -8.87
CA LEU A 179 -0.11 15.55 -10.23
C LEU A 179 0.90 16.28 -11.13
N LEU A 180 1.31 15.60 -12.18
CA LEU A 180 2.24 16.12 -13.16
C LEU A 180 1.57 16.22 -14.53
N SER A 181 1.95 17.25 -15.29
CA SER A 181 1.70 17.29 -16.73
C SER A 181 2.37 16.10 -17.42
N PRO A 182 1.85 15.66 -18.57
CA PRO A 182 2.60 14.78 -19.46
C PRO A 182 3.95 15.42 -19.79
N MET A 183 5.00 14.61 -19.76
CA MET A 183 6.35 15.04 -20.11
C MET A 183 7.07 13.94 -20.87
N PRO A 184 8.12 14.28 -21.64
CA PRO A 184 8.92 13.27 -22.32
C PRO A 184 9.51 12.24 -21.34
N ARG A 185 9.58 10.96 -21.76
CA ARG A 185 10.06 9.85 -20.90
C ARG A 185 11.43 10.08 -20.25
N ARG A 186 12.31 10.88 -20.89
CA ARG A 186 13.63 11.22 -20.33
C ARG A 186 13.49 12.16 -19.13
N ALA A 187 12.67 13.21 -19.25
CA ALA A 187 12.39 14.15 -18.17
C ALA A 187 11.68 13.44 -17.01
N GLU A 188 10.71 12.58 -17.31
CA GLU A 188 10.01 11.80 -16.29
C GLU A 188 10.98 10.89 -15.52
N ARG A 189 11.87 10.17 -16.20
CA ARG A 189 12.89 9.32 -15.54
C ARG A 189 13.82 10.12 -14.64
N ALA A 190 14.31 11.26 -15.13
CA ALA A 190 15.15 12.15 -14.34
C ALA A 190 14.42 12.66 -13.08
N LEU A 191 13.13 12.94 -13.21
CA LEU A 191 12.31 13.35 -12.08
C LEU A 191 12.07 12.22 -11.08
N LEU A 192 11.67 11.03 -11.55
CA LEU A 192 11.45 9.85 -10.70
C LEU A 192 12.72 9.43 -9.96
N ALA A 193 13.89 9.61 -10.55
CA ALA A 193 15.17 9.35 -9.90
C ALA A 193 15.46 10.32 -8.74
N ARG A 194 14.93 11.55 -8.80
CA ARG A 194 15.09 12.58 -7.75
C ARG A 194 14.00 12.53 -6.68
N LEU A 195 12.81 12.06 -7.06
CA LEU A 195 11.65 11.94 -6.17
C LEU A 195 11.88 11.01 -4.99
N GLY A 196 12.80 10.04 -5.12
CA GLY A 196 12.97 9.01 -4.10
C GLY A 196 11.85 7.95 -4.18
N PRO A 197 11.50 7.33 -3.03
CA PRO A 197 10.63 6.16 -3.04
C PRO A 197 9.19 6.44 -3.48
N LEU A 198 8.73 5.68 -4.47
CA LEU A 198 7.40 5.85 -5.08
C LEU A 198 6.47 4.70 -4.67
N VAL A 199 5.36 5.03 -4.03
CA VAL A 199 4.31 4.08 -3.66
C VAL A 199 3.50 3.66 -4.89
N TYR A 200 3.12 4.62 -5.74
CA TYR A 200 2.30 4.33 -6.91
C TYR A 200 2.48 5.33 -8.06
N ARG A 201 2.31 4.83 -9.29
CA ARG A 201 2.30 5.63 -10.52
C ARG A 201 1.11 5.24 -11.37
N ARG A 202 0.32 6.22 -11.80
CA ARG A 202 -0.77 6.01 -12.75
C ARG A 202 -0.89 7.14 -13.77
N VAL A 203 -1.13 6.78 -15.02
CA VAL A 203 -1.54 7.73 -16.05
C VAL A 203 -3.06 7.83 -16.01
N ILE A 204 -3.58 9.00 -15.66
CA ILE A 204 -5.01 9.32 -15.66
C ILE A 204 -5.32 9.97 -17.00
N ARG A 205 -6.09 9.28 -17.85
CA ARG A 205 -6.62 9.89 -19.08
C ARG A 205 -7.83 10.73 -18.74
N LEU A 206 -7.81 11.99 -19.14
CA LEU A 206 -8.95 12.88 -18.98
C LEU A 206 -9.91 12.67 -20.14
N THR A 207 -11.21 12.61 -19.86
CA THR A 207 -12.22 12.64 -20.92
C THR A 207 -12.06 13.95 -21.71
N PRO A 208 -12.01 13.93 -23.05
CA PRO A 208 -11.97 15.15 -23.84
C PRO A 208 -13.19 16.01 -23.50
N ALA A 209 -12.96 17.26 -23.11
CA ALA A 209 -13.98 18.29 -23.22
C ALA A 209 -13.97 18.81 -24.66
N PRO A 210 -15.08 19.40 -25.18
CA PRO A 210 -15.14 19.93 -26.54
C PRO A 210 -14.01 20.91 -26.90
N ASN A 211 -13.36 21.50 -25.88
CA ASN A 211 -12.32 22.52 -26.02
C ASN A 211 -10.98 22.12 -25.40
N LEU A 212 -10.76 20.83 -25.10
CA LEU A 212 -9.45 20.32 -24.65
C LEU A 212 -8.87 19.43 -25.75
N PRO A 213 -7.54 19.48 -25.98
CA PRO A 213 -6.89 18.55 -26.89
C PRO A 213 -7.22 17.11 -26.48
N ALA A 214 -7.43 16.25 -27.48
CA ALA A 214 -7.94 14.88 -27.33
C ALA A 214 -7.09 13.98 -26.39
N ASP A 215 -5.87 14.42 -26.06
CA ASP A 215 -4.85 13.62 -25.37
C ASP A 215 -4.48 14.15 -23.97
N GLY A 216 -5.38 14.89 -23.31
CA GLY A 216 -5.16 15.35 -21.94
C GLY A 216 -4.95 14.18 -20.98
N ALA A 217 -3.70 13.87 -20.63
CA ALA A 217 -3.34 12.90 -19.60
C ALA A 217 -2.72 13.62 -18.40
N LEU A 218 -2.87 13.06 -17.21
CA LEU A 218 -2.14 13.47 -16.02
C LEU A 218 -1.36 12.28 -15.49
N LEU A 219 -0.19 12.54 -14.93
CA LEU A 219 0.56 11.53 -14.20
C LEU A 219 0.32 11.72 -12.71
N LEU A 220 -0.37 10.74 -12.10
CA LEU A 220 -0.58 10.65 -10.66
C LEU A 220 0.58 9.89 -10.04
N LEU A 221 1.20 10.52 -9.05
CA LEU A 221 2.22 9.93 -8.20
C LEU A 221 1.74 9.91 -6.75
N VAL A 222 1.83 8.76 -6.11
CA VAL A 222 1.74 8.63 -4.66
C VAL A 222 3.15 8.44 -4.12
N VAL A 223 3.58 9.37 -3.27
CA VAL A 223 4.93 9.39 -2.70
C VAL A 223 4.88 9.25 -1.18
N ASP A 224 5.93 8.67 -0.62
CA ASP A 224 6.14 8.60 0.83
C ASP A 224 6.80 9.89 1.35
N ALA A 225 6.75 10.19 2.65
CA ALA A 225 7.16 11.52 3.15
C ALA A 225 8.64 11.86 2.95
N ASP A 226 9.50 10.86 2.78
CA ASP A 226 10.92 11.07 2.51
C ASP A 226 11.19 11.46 1.04
N ALA A 227 10.15 11.49 0.20
CA ALA A 227 10.24 11.86 -1.19
C ALA A 227 10.30 13.38 -1.37
N THR A 228 11.29 13.84 -2.14
CA THR A 228 11.34 15.24 -2.55
C THR A 228 10.29 15.48 -3.62
N VAL A 229 9.27 16.27 -3.30
CA VAL A 229 8.20 16.58 -4.24
C VAL A 229 8.75 17.37 -5.45
N PRO A 230 8.29 17.12 -6.69
CA PRO A 230 8.79 17.80 -7.88
C PRO A 230 8.42 19.29 -7.90
N ASP A 231 9.37 20.17 -8.21
CA ASP A 231 9.06 21.56 -8.61
C ASP A 231 8.20 21.59 -9.89
N ALA A 232 8.34 20.55 -10.73
CA ALA A 232 7.56 20.37 -11.95
C ALA A 232 6.12 19.89 -11.72
N ALA A 233 5.69 19.74 -10.45
CA ALA A 233 4.33 19.34 -10.15
C ALA A 233 3.34 20.45 -10.47
N LEU A 234 2.30 20.09 -11.22
CA LEU A 234 1.13 20.96 -11.39
C LEU A 234 0.43 21.19 -10.07
N TRP A 235 0.42 20.16 -9.23
CA TRP A 235 -0.20 20.19 -7.93
C TRP A 235 0.38 19.11 -7.03
N VAL A 236 0.41 19.41 -5.73
CA VAL A 236 0.85 18.52 -4.67
C VAL A 236 -0.11 18.72 -3.51
N SER A 237 -0.53 17.61 -2.88
CA SER A 237 -1.30 17.67 -1.65
C SER A 237 -0.51 18.38 -0.55
N ALA A 238 -1.07 19.44 0.04
CA ALA A 238 -0.47 20.15 1.17
C ALA A 238 -0.67 19.40 2.50
N SER A 239 -1.66 18.50 2.57
CA SER A 239 -1.97 17.71 3.76
C SER A 239 -2.35 16.27 3.45
N HIS A 240 -2.38 15.42 4.49
CA HIS A 240 -2.85 14.05 4.38
C HIS A 240 -4.32 13.97 3.97
N ASP A 241 -5.18 14.83 4.52
CA ASP A 241 -6.60 14.86 4.15
C ASP A 241 -6.81 15.24 2.68
N GLU A 242 -5.99 16.16 2.17
CA GLU A 242 -5.99 16.53 0.76
C GLU A 242 -5.49 15.38 -0.13
N ALA A 243 -4.43 14.68 0.29
CA ALA A 243 -3.94 13.48 -0.38
C ALA A 243 -5.05 12.40 -0.46
N ARG A 244 -5.73 12.12 0.65
CA ARG A 244 -6.85 11.15 0.70
C ARG A 244 -8.01 11.55 -0.19
N ALA A 245 -8.41 12.81 -0.16
CA ALA A 245 -9.50 13.32 -0.99
C ALA A 245 -9.17 13.16 -2.48
N MET A 246 -7.94 13.51 -2.88
CA MET A 246 -7.48 13.39 -4.25
C MET A 246 -7.33 11.92 -4.68
N ALA A 247 -6.78 11.05 -3.84
CA ALA A 247 -6.66 9.62 -4.11
C ALA A 247 -8.03 9.02 -4.43
N ARG A 248 -9.01 9.27 -3.55
CA ARG A 248 -10.38 8.77 -3.73
C ARG A 248 -11.02 9.30 -5.01
N LEU A 249 -10.77 10.55 -5.36
CA LEU A 249 -11.30 11.11 -6.60
C LEU A 249 -10.72 10.43 -7.84
N LEU A 250 -9.42 10.16 -7.86
CA LEU A 250 -8.69 9.74 -9.07
C LEU A 250 -8.51 8.23 -9.20
N LEU A 251 -8.58 7.48 -8.10
CA LEU A 251 -8.34 6.04 -8.08
C LEU A 251 -9.63 5.22 -7.88
N THR A 252 -10.75 5.83 -7.47
CA THR A 252 -12.02 5.09 -7.39
C THR A 252 -12.57 4.86 -8.80
N PRO A 253 -12.89 3.61 -9.20
CA PRO A 253 -13.43 3.32 -10.53
C PRO A 253 -14.70 4.13 -10.84
N LEU A 254 -14.78 4.71 -12.05
CA LEU A 254 -15.87 5.61 -12.47
C LEU A 254 -17.13 4.88 -12.99
N GLN A 255 -17.03 3.59 -13.35
CA GLN A 255 -18.11 2.74 -13.86
C GLN A 255 -17.86 1.26 -13.48
N GLY A 256 -18.92 0.49 -13.21
CA GLY A 256 -18.83 -0.97 -12.99
C GLY A 256 -18.55 -1.41 -11.54
N ALA A 257 -19.02 -0.66 -10.55
CA ALA A 257 -18.90 -1.09 -9.17
C ALA A 257 -19.48 -2.49 -8.92
N ARG A 258 -18.68 -3.41 -8.38
CA ARG A 258 -19.21 -4.59 -7.67
C ARG A 258 -20.23 -4.11 -6.62
N PRO A 259 -21.39 -4.78 -6.44
CA PRO A 259 -22.45 -4.30 -5.57
C PRO A 259 -22.03 -4.45 -4.10
N GLY A 260 -21.35 -3.44 -3.53
CA GLY A 260 -20.98 -3.41 -2.11
C GLY A 260 -20.02 -2.29 -1.71
N ALA A 261 -18.80 -2.29 -2.25
CA ALA A 261 -17.70 -1.42 -1.80
C ALA A 261 -17.85 0.06 -2.21
N SER A 262 -18.41 0.32 -3.39
CA SER A 262 -18.58 1.65 -3.97
C SER A 262 -19.58 2.54 -3.23
N ARG A 263 -20.61 1.96 -2.60
CA ARG A 263 -21.67 2.70 -1.91
C ARG A 263 -21.18 3.36 -0.63
N ARG A 264 -20.24 2.74 0.11
CA ARG A 264 -19.71 3.30 1.37
C ARG A 264 -18.65 4.38 1.14
N LEU A 265 -17.82 4.26 0.10
CA LEU A 265 -16.84 5.26 -0.30
C LEU A 265 -17.49 6.57 -0.78
N LEU A 266 -18.55 6.47 -1.60
CA LEU A 266 -19.40 7.61 -1.98
C LEU A 266 -20.11 8.26 -0.78
N TYR A 267 -20.55 7.46 0.20
CA TYR A 267 -21.21 7.95 1.41
C TYR A 267 -20.24 8.68 2.36
N ARG A 268 -18.97 8.24 2.44
CA ARG A 268 -17.92 8.93 3.22
C ARG A 268 -17.44 10.21 2.53
N TRP A 269 -17.38 10.25 1.19
CA TRP A 269 -17.11 11.49 0.44
C TRP A 269 -18.21 12.53 0.66
N ARG A 270 -19.48 12.11 0.76
CA ARG A 270 -20.61 12.99 1.11
C ARG A 270 -20.47 13.67 2.48
N ARG A 271 -19.73 13.10 3.43
CA ARG A 271 -19.48 13.68 4.77
C ARG A 271 -18.14 14.41 4.91
N GLY A 272 -17.29 14.42 3.87
CA GLY A 272 -16.05 15.21 3.86
C GLY A 272 -16.34 16.71 3.75
N THR A 273 -15.56 17.53 4.46
CA THR A 273 -15.83 18.96 4.65
C THR A 273 -15.97 19.72 3.31
N SER A 274 -17.03 20.52 3.21
CA SER A 274 -17.40 21.33 2.03
C SER A 274 -16.23 22.13 1.43
N ARG A 275 -15.28 22.57 2.26
CA ARG A 275 -14.11 23.37 1.83
C ARG A 275 -13.13 22.60 0.93
N LEU A 276 -12.79 21.35 1.27
CA LEU A 276 -11.88 20.51 0.49
C LEU A 276 -12.48 20.18 -0.90
N ARG A 277 -13.79 19.95 -0.93
CA ARG A 277 -14.53 19.76 -2.19
C ARG A 277 -14.42 21.00 -3.09
N HIS A 278 -14.60 22.21 -2.55
CA HIS A 278 -14.46 23.45 -3.32
C HIS A 278 -13.02 23.71 -3.78
N GLN A 279 -12.01 23.36 -3.00
CA GLN A 279 -10.60 23.51 -3.38
C GLN A 279 -10.21 22.59 -4.53
N VAL A 280 -10.60 21.31 -4.47
CA VAL A 280 -10.38 20.35 -5.57
C VAL A 280 -11.17 20.75 -6.81
N ILE A 281 -12.41 21.23 -6.65
CA ILE A 281 -13.21 21.76 -7.76
C ILE A 281 -12.57 23.01 -8.39
N ALA A 282 -12.04 23.92 -7.57
CA ALA A 282 -11.36 25.13 -8.04
C ALA A 282 -10.03 24.79 -8.72
N LEU A 283 -9.31 23.77 -8.24
CA LEU A 283 -8.11 23.24 -8.88
C LEU A 283 -8.44 22.62 -10.24
N LEU A 284 -9.39 21.68 -10.29
CA LEU A 284 -9.85 21.06 -11.53
C LEU A 284 -10.41 22.12 -12.50
N GLY A 285 -11.11 23.12 -11.98
CA GLY A 285 -11.60 24.27 -12.74
C GLY A 285 -10.49 25.13 -13.32
N ARG A 286 -9.43 25.41 -12.54
CA ARG A 286 -8.20 26.10 -12.99
C ARG A 286 -7.41 25.27 -14.01
N MET A 287 -7.47 23.95 -13.93
CA MET A 287 -6.92 23.01 -14.90
C MET A 287 -7.80 22.80 -16.15
N GLY A 288 -8.87 23.60 -16.32
CA GLY A 288 -9.77 23.51 -17.49
C GLY A 288 -10.77 22.34 -17.45
N MET A 289 -10.84 21.59 -16.36
CA MET A 289 -11.62 20.35 -16.21
C MET A 289 -13.07 20.59 -15.78
N LYS A 290 -13.71 21.66 -16.30
CA LYS A 290 -15.05 22.10 -15.91
C LYS A 290 -16.14 21.03 -16.09
N GLU A 291 -16.01 20.16 -17.09
CA GLU A 291 -17.00 19.09 -17.34
C GLU A 291 -16.83 17.89 -16.39
N ASN A 292 -15.61 17.60 -15.93
CA ASN A 292 -15.37 16.57 -14.90
C ASN A 292 -15.91 17.05 -13.55
N VAL A 293 -15.72 18.34 -13.25
CA VAL A 293 -16.39 19.02 -12.13
C VAL A 293 -17.91 18.92 -12.27
N ARG A 294 -18.50 19.22 -13.44
CA ARG A 294 -19.95 19.10 -13.66
C ARG A 294 -20.47 17.67 -13.56
N ARG A 295 -19.73 16.66 -14.01
CA ARG A 295 -20.08 15.24 -13.85
C ARG A 295 -20.08 14.81 -12.37
N LEU A 296 -19.16 15.35 -11.56
CA LEU A 296 -19.20 15.21 -10.09
C LEU A 296 -20.47 15.82 -9.47
N TYR A 297 -21.05 16.86 -10.10
CA TYR A 297 -22.32 17.47 -9.66
C TYR A 297 -23.58 16.75 -10.16
N ARG A 298 -23.61 16.24 -11.41
CA ARG A 298 -24.83 15.64 -12.02
C ARG A 298 -25.23 14.29 -11.42
N ARG A 299 -24.30 13.52 -10.85
CA ARG A 299 -24.62 12.30 -10.07
C ARG A 299 -25.04 12.60 -8.61
N GLY A 300 -25.17 13.87 -8.26
CA GLY A 300 -25.55 14.36 -6.92
C GLY A 300 -26.97 14.90 -6.81
N ARG A 301 -27.81 14.77 -7.84
CA ARG A 301 -29.26 14.94 -7.75
C ARG A 301 -29.92 13.58 -7.92
#